data_AF-A0A353GG35-F1
#
_entry.id   AF-A0A353GG35-F1
#
_cell.length_a   1.000
_cell.length_b   1.000
_cell.length_c   1.000
_cell.angle_alpha   90.00
_cell.angle_beta   90.00
_cell.angle_gamma   90.00
#
_symmetry.space_group_name_H-M   'P 1'
#
loop_
_entity.id
_entity.type
_entity.pdbx_description
1 polymer ?
#
loop_
_entity_poly.entity_id
_entity_poly.type
_entity_poly.pdbx_seq_one_letter_code
_entity_poly.pdbx_strand_id
1 'polypeptide(L)'
;MQESIEAYRHAARLKPNDPEILHNLAMALLTIGEFDEGWRLYEERWKIGQLAHAYRNYPQPLWQGEAAERRVLFIHAEQGFGDTLQFCRYAPLAVKRGLRVVLEAQPALVRLMQSLDGVETVVSPDEKFTAFDFHCPMMSLPHAFKTRLETIPASIPYLKADAKDAALWREQIAALAPAGKRRIGLVWAGNPRRHSPILSLTDGRRSIAPELLQPLFKTGNAVFFSLQKDGQKAPEEL
;
A
#
# COMPACT_ATOMS: atom_id res chain seq x y z
N MET A 1 11.40 -12.13 17.35
CA MET A 1 11.65 -11.93 15.91
C MET A 1 12.91 -12.65 15.46
N GLN A 2 14.05 -12.45 16.14
CA GLN A 2 15.29 -13.18 15.83
C GLN A 2 15.15 -14.71 15.84
N GLU A 3 14.52 -15.27 16.88
CA GLU A 3 14.23 -16.71 16.98
C GLU A 3 13.39 -17.24 15.80
N SER A 4 12.45 -16.42 15.30
CA SER A 4 11.62 -16.79 14.14
C SER A 4 12.45 -16.85 12.86
N ILE A 5 13.39 -15.92 12.66
CA ILE A 5 14.30 -15.92 11.52
C ILE A 5 15.19 -17.17 11.55
N GLU A 6 15.77 -17.49 12.70
CA GLU A 6 16.60 -18.70 12.87
C GLU A 6 15.82 -19.98 12.56
N ALA A 7 14.58 -20.08 13.05
CA ALA A 7 13.69 -21.19 12.77
C ALA A 7 13.38 -21.31 11.26
N TYR A 8 13.03 -20.20 10.59
CA TYR A 8 12.75 -20.21 9.16
C TYR A 8 14.00 -20.51 8.32
N ARG A 9 15.18 -20.02 8.71
CA ARG A 9 16.45 -20.40 8.06
C ARG A 9 16.75 -21.88 8.23
N HIS A 10 16.47 -22.47 9.40
CA HIS A 10 16.60 -23.90 9.59
C HIS A 10 15.63 -24.68 8.70
N ALA A 11 14.36 -24.28 8.66
CA ALA A 11 13.36 -24.87 7.78
C ALA A 11 13.76 -24.77 6.30
N ALA A 12 14.29 -23.64 5.86
CA ALA A 12 14.80 -23.44 4.51
C ALA A 12 16.02 -24.33 4.21
N ARG A 13 16.88 -24.68 5.18
CA ARG A 13 17.94 -25.67 4.96
C ARG A 13 17.38 -27.08 4.71
N LEU A 14 16.28 -27.43 5.36
CA LEU A 14 15.62 -28.72 5.19
C LEU A 14 14.78 -28.79 3.90
N LYS A 15 14.16 -27.67 3.51
CA LYS A 15 13.34 -27.52 2.30
C LYS A 15 13.69 -26.23 1.55
N PRO A 16 14.78 -26.21 0.76
CA PRO A 16 15.35 -24.97 0.18
C PRO A 16 14.45 -24.21 -0.79
N ASN A 17 13.50 -24.88 -1.42
CA ASN A 17 12.65 -24.32 -2.47
C ASN A 17 11.17 -24.26 -2.06
N ASP A 18 10.89 -24.35 -0.76
CA ASP A 18 9.52 -24.24 -0.25
C ASP A 18 9.10 -22.76 -0.21
N PRO A 19 8.20 -22.30 -1.09
CA PRO A 19 7.91 -20.88 -1.24
C PRO A 19 7.19 -20.30 -0.01
N GLU A 20 6.48 -21.12 0.77
CA GLU A 20 5.82 -20.68 2.00
C GLU A 20 6.84 -20.41 3.10
N ILE A 21 7.85 -21.28 3.25
CA ILE A 21 8.96 -21.04 4.18
C ILE A 21 9.75 -19.79 3.78
N LEU A 22 10.09 -19.65 2.49
CA LEU A 22 10.86 -18.51 2.00
C LEU A 22 10.10 -17.19 2.13
N HIS A 23 8.79 -17.19 1.84
CA HIS A 23 7.96 -16.01 2.03
C HIS A 23 7.84 -15.62 3.51
N ASN A 24 7.67 -16.57 4.41
CA ASN A 24 7.62 -16.26 5.85
C ASN A 24 8.96 -15.74 6.39
N LEU A 25 10.09 -16.29 5.90
CA LEU A 25 11.42 -15.75 6.17
C LEU A 25 11.53 -14.31 5.67
N ALA A 26 11.06 -14.03 4.45
CA ALA A 26 11.02 -12.68 3.90
C ALA A 26 10.30 -11.70 4.82
N MET A 27 9.10 -12.05 5.28
CA MET A 27 8.30 -11.20 6.17
C MET A 27 9.02 -10.93 7.50
N ALA A 28 9.68 -11.94 8.08
CA ALA A 28 10.44 -11.78 9.32
C ALA A 28 11.67 -10.85 9.12
N LEU A 29 12.40 -11.01 8.01
CA LEU A 29 13.54 -10.16 7.66
C LEU A 29 13.13 -8.70 7.41
N LEU A 30 12.06 -8.50 6.62
CA LEU A 30 11.50 -7.17 6.36
C LEU A 30 11.06 -6.48 7.66
N THR A 31 10.55 -7.23 8.64
CA THR A 31 10.13 -6.65 9.92
C THR A 31 11.29 -6.08 10.74
N ILE A 32 12.50 -6.62 10.60
CA ILE A 32 13.70 -6.16 11.33
C ILE A 32 14.60 -5.23 10.53
N GLY A 33 14.23 -4.87 9.29
CA GLY A 33 15.02 -3.98 8.45
C GLY A 33 16.04 -4.68 7.55
N GLU A 34 16.09 -6.01 7.53
CA GLU A 34 16.97 -6.81 6.65
C GLU A 34 16.42 -6.88 5.23
N PHE A 35 16.40 -5.73 4.55
CA PHE A 35 15.62 -5.55 3.34
C PHE A 35 16.21 -6.19 2.09
N ASP A 36 17.53 -6.31 1.95
CA ASP A 36 18.14 -6.85 0.73
C ASP A 36 17.70 -8.31 0.52
N GLU A 37 17.91 -9.16 1.53
CA GLU A 37 17.41 -10.54 1.50
C GLU A 37 15.88 -10.59 1.61
N GLY A 38 15.28 -9.76 2.46
CA GLY A 38 13.84 -9.72 2.68
C GLY A 38 13.05 -9.50 1.39
N TRP A 39 13.38 -8.46 0.61
CA TRP A 39 12.70 -8.18 -0.66
C TRP A 39 12.97 -9.24 -1.72
N ARG A 40 14.20 -9.78 -1.78
CA ARG A 40 14.53 -10.86 -2.72
C ARG A 40 13.67 -12.11 -2.45
N LEU A 41 13.54 -12.50 -1.19
CA LEU A 41 12.71 -13.65 -0.80
C LEU A 41 11.21 -13.35 -0.90
N TYR A 42 10.80 -12.08 -0.79
CA TYR A 42 9.41 -11.67 -0.95
C TYR A 42 8.85 -11.96 -2.35
N GLU A 43 9.70 -12.04 -3.38
CA GLU A 43 9.30 -12.44 -4.74
C GLU A 43 8.76 -13.88 -4.82
N GLU A 44 9.09 -14.75 -3.86
CA GLU A 44 8.54 -16.12 -3.77
C GLU A 44 7.02 -16.13 -3.49
N ARG A 45 6.44 -14.98 -3.13
CA ARG A 45 4.98 -14.83 -2.91
C ARG A 45 4.14 -15.25 -4.12
N TRP A 46 4.71 -15.21 -5.33
CA TRP A 46 3.99 -15.62 -6.54
C TRP A 46 3.81 -17.13 -6.67
N LYS A 47 4.46 -17.92 -5.81
CA LYS A 47 4.36 -19.38 -5.78
C LYS A 47 3.45 -19.88 -4.64
N ILE A 48 2.82 -18.99 -3.87
CA ILE A 48 1.99 -19.35 -2.71
C ILE A 48 0.50 -19.04 -2.90
N GLY A 49 -0.34 -20.03 -2.58
CA GLY A 49 -1.77 -19.88 -2.33
C GLY A 49 -2.54 -18.94 -3.27
N GLN A 50 -3.24 -17.96 -2.68
CA GLN A 50 -4.05 -16.98 -3.42
C GLN A 50 -3.20 -15.95 -4.19
N LEU A 51 -1.96 -15.68 -3.76
CA LEU A 51 -1.09 -14.72 -4.44
C LEU A 51 -0.61 -15.25 -5.79
N ALA A 52 -0.43 -16.56 -5.92
CA ALA A 52 -0.17 -17.20 -7.22
C ALA A 52 -1.28 -16.93 -8.25
N HIS A 53 -2.54 -16.82 -7.80
CA HIS A 53 -3.68 -16.51 -8.69
C HIS A 53 -3.71 -15.04 -9.12
N ALA A 54 -3.09 -14.15 -8.33
CA ALA A 54 -2.97 -12.73 -8.66
C ALA A 54 -1.77 -12.44 -9.58
N TYR A 55 -0.90 -13.43 -9.82
CA TYR A 55 0.24 -13.27 -10.72
C TYR A 55 -0.23 -12.98 -12.14
N ARG A 56 0.25 -11.87 -12.71
CA ARG A 56 -0.09 -11.46 -14.07
C ARG A 56 1.01 -11.88 -15.03
N ASN A 57 0.72 -12.87 -15.85
CA ASN A 57 1.65 -13.38 -16.85
C ASN A 57 1.58 -12.56 -18.13
N TYR A 58 2.28 -11.42 -18.15
CA TYR A 58 2.44 -10.61 -19.36
C TYR A 58 3.61 -11.15 -20.21
N PRO A 59 3.54 -11.03 -21.55
CA PRO A 59 4.66 -11.40 -22.42
C PRO A 59 5.84 -10.43 -22.32
N GLN A 60 5.60 -9.18 -21.90
CA GLN A 60 6.64 -8.21 -21.64
C GLN A 60 7.47 -8.61 -20.41
N PRO A 61 8.77 -8.29 -20.38
CA PRO A 61 9.63 -8.60 -19.24
C PRO A 61 9.27 -7.82 -17.97
N LEU A 62 9.56 -8.42 -16.82
CA LEU A 62 9.59 -7.73 -15.54
C LEU A 62 10.73 -6.69 -15.54
N TRP A 63 10.42 -5.49 -15.06
CA TRP A 63 11.41 -4.44 -14.84
C TRP A 63 12.14 -4.68 -13.50
N GLN A 64 13.47 -4.68 -13.54
CA GLN A 64 14.33 -5.04 -12.41
C GLN A 64 15.12 -3.83 -11.87
N GLY A 65 14.75 -2.62 -12.26
CA GLY A 65 15.34 -1.37 -11.76
C GLY A 65 16.37 -0.74 -12.69
N GLU A 66 16.57 -1.30 -13.88
CA GLU A 66 17.42 -0.75 -14.92
C GLU A 66 16.90 0.61 -15.44
N ALA A 67 17.81 1.46 -15.92
CA ALA A 67 17.42 2.69 -16.63
C ALA A 67 17.03 2.34 -18.07
N ALA A 68 15.99 2.99 -18.59
CA ALA A 68 15.55 2.80 -19.96
C ALA A 68 14.85 4.06 -20.47
N GLU A 69 15.47 4.74 -21.43
CA GLU A 69 14.96 6.01 -21.95
C GLU A 69 13.68 5.81 -22.78
N ARG A 70 12.64 6.55 -22.42
CA ARG A 70 11.34 6.65 -23.10
C ARG A 70 10.57 5.33 -23.23
N ARG A 71 11.05 4.23 -22.65
CA ARG A 71 10.34 2.96 -22.56
C ARG A 71 9.20 3.07 -21.54
N VAL A 72 8.10 2.40 -21.81
CA VAL A 72 6.90 2.44 -20.99
C VAL A 72 6.95 1.35 -19.92
N LEU A 73 6.98 1.77 -18.65
CA LEU A 73 6.84 0.89 -17.50
C LEU A 73 5.39 0.89 -17.03
N PHE A 74 4.76 -0.28 -17.06
CA PHE A 74 3.46 -0.51 -16.44
C PHE A 74 3.61 -1.03 -15.01
N ILE A 75 3.34 -0.17 -14.03
CA ILE A 75 3.32 -0.54 -12.60
C ILE A 75 1.90 -0.96 -12.25
N HIS A 76 1.68 -2.22 -11.89
CA HIS A 76 0.32 -2.71 -11.63
C HIS A 76 0.03 -2.91 -10.14
N ALA A 77 -1.22 -2.64 -9.75
CA ALA A 77 -1.68 -2.83 -8.37
C ALA A 77 -1.67 -4.32 -8.00
N GLU A 78 -1.38 -4.62 -6.73
CA GLU A 78 -1.23 -5.99 -6.23
C GLU A 78 -2.15 -6.28 -5.04
N GLN A 79 -2.18 -5.40 -4.03
CA GLN A 79 -2.89 -5.62 -2.77
C GLN A 79 -3.93 -4.52 -2.46
N GLY A 80 -4.03 -4.11 -1.20
CA GLY A 80 -5.04 -3.16 -0.74
C GLY A 80 -4.63 -1.71 -0.96
N PHE A 81 -5.52 -0.80 -0.54
CA PHE A 81 -5.26 0.64 -0.66
C PHE A 81 -4.03 1.08 0.15
N GLY A 82 -3.80 0.48 1.31
CA GLY A 82 -2.63 0.79 2.15
C GLY A 82 -1.32 0.51 1.41
N ASP A 83 -1.24 -0.62 0.71
CA ASP A 83 -0.07 -1.00 -0.07
C ASP A 83 0.12 -0.07 -1.26
N THR A 84 -0.95 0.24 -1.99
CA THR A 84 -0.89 1.21 -3.09
C THR A 84 -0.42 2.58 -2.61
N LEU A 85 -0.99 3.10 -1.52
CA LEU A 85 -0.58 4.37 -0.92
C LEU A 85 0.87 4.33 -0.42
N GLN A 86 1.32 3.19 0.12
CA GLN A 86 2.69 3.03 0.61
C GLN A 86 3.69 2.94 -0.54
N PHE A 87 3.44 2.14 -1.57
CA PHE A 87 4.44 1.81 -2.60
C PHE A 87 4.38 2.70 -3.85
N CYS A 88 3.31 3.47 -4.07
CA CYS A 88 3.27 4.40 -5.21
C CYS A 88 4.38 5.47 -5.16
N ARG A 89 4.96 5.72 -3.99
CA ARG A 89 6.13 6.60 -3.79
C ARG A 89 7.36 6.24 -4.63
N TYR A 90 7.45 5.02 -5.14
CA TYR A 90 8.52 4.57 -6.01
C TYR A 90 8.30 4.95 -7.49
N ALA A 91 7.07 5.25 -7.91
CA ALA A 91 6.77 5.59 -9.30
C ALA A 91 7.56 6.81 -9.81
N PRO A 92 7.69 7.93 -9.06
CA PRO A 92 8.53 9.05 -9.49
C PRO A 92 10.02 8.70 -9.60
N LEU A 93 10.51 7.68 -8.88
CA LEU A 93 11.90 7.23 -8.99
C LEU A 93 12.13 6.44 -10.28
N ALA A 94 11.10 5.76 -10.80
CA ALA A 94 11.17 5.09 -12.09
C ALA A 94 11.17 6.13 -13.23
N VAL A 95 10.39 7.21 -13.10
CA VAL A 95 10.44 8.36 -14.02
C VAL A 95 11.85 8.95 -14.08
N LYS A 96 12.51 9.13 -12.92
CA LYS A 96 13.90 9.60 -12.83
C LYS A 96 14.93 8.65 -13.48
N ARG A 97 14.56 7.41 -13.79
CA ARG A 97 15.37 6.45 -14.57
C ARG A 97 15.11 6.52 -16.08
N GLY A 98 14.38 7.53 -16.55
CA GLY A 98 14.09 7.78 -17.96
C GLY A 98 12.83 7.08 -18.48
N LEU A 99 12.09 6.38 -17.63
CA LEU A 99 10.90 5.63 -18.00
C LEU A 99 9.67 6.53 -18.12
N ARG A 100 8.78 6.16 -19.04
CA ARG A 100 7.40 6.66 -19.07
C ARG A 100 6.55 5.74 -18.21
N VAL A 101 6.01 6.25 -17.11
CA VAL A 101 5.32 5.42 -16.12
C VAL A 101 3.81 5.48 -16.33
N VAL A 102 3.21 4.30 -16.53
CA VAL A 102 1.77 4.09 -16.43
C VAL A 102 1.50 3.29 -15.15
N LEU A 103 0.64 3.82 -14.30
CA LEU A 103 0.33 3.25 -12.99
C LEU A 103 -1.10 2.72 -12.98
N GLU A 104 -1.28 1.44 -12.68
CA GLU A 104 -2.59 0.92 -12.32
C GLU A 104 -2.86 1.16 -10.84
N ALA A 105 -4.06 1.61 -10.52
CA ALA A 105 -4.54 1.76 -9.15
C ALA A 105 -6.00 1.33 -9.05
N GLN A 106 -6.42 0.87 -7.87
CA GLN A 106 -7.82 0.53 -7.64
C GLN A 106 -8.71 1.75 -7.95
N PRO A 107 -9.94 1.59 -8.47
CA PRO A 107 -10.76 2.71 -8.97
C PRO A 107 -10.89 3.90 -7.99
N ALA A 108 -11.02 3.60 -6.70
CA ALA A 108 -11.12 4.63 -5.65
C ALA A 108 -9.85 5.47 -5.45
N LEU A 109 -8.69 4.99 -5.90
CA LEU A 109 -7.39 5.65 -5.77
C LEU A 109 -6.91 6.31 -7.06
N VAL A 110 -7.50 5.99 -8.23
CA VAL A 110 -7.06 6.51 -9.54
C VAL A 110 -6.86 8.03 -9.51
N ARG A 111 -7.88 8.76 -9.07
CA ARG A 111 -7.84 10.22 -8.98
C ARG A 111 -6.76 10.76 -8.05
N LEU A 112 -6.51 10.10 -6.91
CA LEU A 112 -5.45 10.52 -5.98
C LEU A 112 -4.07 10.25 -6.58
N MET A 113 -3.89 9.10 -7.23
CA MET A 113 -2.63 8.69 -7.84
C MET A 113 -2.20 9.60 -9.01
N GLN A 114 -3.14 10.31 -9.65
CA GLN A 114 -2.83 11.33 -10.68
C GLN A 114 -1.94 12.46 -10.15
N SER A 115 -1.85 12.65 -8.83
CA SER A 115 -1.00 13.67 -8.21
C SER A 115 0.49 13.27 -8.11
N LEU A 116 0.85 12.03 -8.46
CA LEU A 116 2.22 11.55 -8.43
C LEU A 116 3.07 12.24 -9.50
N ASP A 117 4.21 12.76 -9.07
CA ASP A 117 5.12 13.50 -9.95
C ASP A 117 5.66 12.61 -11.07
N GLY A 118 5.52 13.09 -12.31
CA GLY A 118 6.03 12.44 -13.52
C GLY A 118 5.29 11.18 -13.99
N VAL A 119 4.29 10.68 -13.25
CA VAL A 119 3.45 9.57 -13.73
C VAL A 119 2.61 10.06 -14.91
N GLU A 120 2.74 9.42 -16.06
CA GLU A 120 2.12 9.88 -17.31
C GLU A 120 0.63 9.57 -17.35
N THR A 121 0.23 8.39 -16.88
CA THR A 121 -1.17 7.97 -16.89
C THR A 121 -1.43 7.07 -15.69
N VAL A 122 -2.62 7.23 -15.11
CA VAL A 122 -3.15 6.32 -14.10
C VAL A 122 -4.39 5.66 -14.65
N VAL A 123 -4.44 4.33 -14.60
CA VAL A 123 -5.55 3.51 -15.07
C VAL A 123 -6.14 2.67 -13.93
N SER A 124 -7.41 2.33 -14.03
CA SER A 124 -8.00 1.27 -13.21
C SER A 124 -7.78 -0.11 -13.83
N PRO A 125 -7.88 -1.21 -13.06
CA PRO A 125 -7.83 -2.57 -13.62
C PRO A 125 -8.91 -2.85 -14.70
N ASP A 126 -10.01 -2.09 -14.68
CA ASP A 126 -11.10 -2.19 -15.65
C ASP A 126 -10.71 -1.55 -17.00
N GLU A 127 -9.78 -0.60 -16.97
CA GLU A 127 -9.21 0.08 -18.15
C GLU A 127 -7.98 -0.69 -18.63
N LYS A 128 -8.21 -1.76 -19.40
CA LYS A 128 -7.14 -2.59 -19.96
C LYS A 128 -6.07 -1.74 -20.65
N PHE A 129 -4.86 -1.73 -20.09
CA PHE A 129 -3.68 -1.12 -20.71
C PHE A 129 -2.69 -2.19 -21.15
N THR A 130 -2.33 -2.22 -22.45
CA THR A 130 -1.48 -3.27 -23.04
C THR A 130 -0.25 -2.73 -23.78
N ALA A 131 -0.15 -1.42 -23.95
CA ALA A 131 0.92 -0.77 -24.69
C ALA A 131 2.09 -0.39 -23.77
N PHE A 132 2.79 -1.39 -23.24
CA PHE A 132 3.99 -1.20 -22.42
C PHE A 132 5.16 -2.07 -22.86
N ASP A 133 6.35 -1.67 -22.41
CA ASP A 133 7.63 -2.32 -22.71
C ASP A 133 8.08 -3.25 -21.58
N PHE A 134 7.83 -2.81 -20.34
CA PHE A 134 8.12 -3.55 -19.12
C PHE A 134 6.92 -3.48 -18.19
N HIS A 135 6.83 -4.42 -17.26
CA HIS A 135 5.88 -4.33 -16.16
C HIS A 135 6.56 -4.57 -14.81
N CYS A 136 5.96 -4.05 -13.74
CA CYS A 136 6.42 -4.31 -12.38
C CYS A 136 5.22 -4.38 -11.43
N PRO A 137 5.04 -5.48 -10.67
CA PRO A 137 4.12 -5.47 -9.54
C PRO A 137 4.54 -4.39 -8.55
N MET A 138 3.58 -3.61 -8.06
CA MET A 138 3.90 -2.45 -7.22
C MET A 138 4.72 -2.80 -5.97
N MET A 139 4.52 -3.99 -5.39
CA MET A 139 5.27 -4.44 -4.22
C MET A 139 6.62 -5.08 -4.55
N SER A 140 6.95 -5.26 -5.83
CA SER A 140 8.32 -5.62 -6.29
C SER A 140 9.20 -4.38 -6.49
N LEU A 141 8.64 -3.16 -6.47
CA LEU A 141 9.43 -1.93 -6.62
C LEU A 141 10.57 -1.82 -5.59
N PRO A 142 10.38 -2.07 -4.28
CA PRO A 142 11.49 -2.04 -3.33
C PRO A 142 12.64 -2.98 -3.71
N HIS A 143 12.33 -4.15 -4.27
CA HIS A 143 13.35 -5.08 -4.77
C HIS A 143 14.10 -4.48 -5.97
N ALA A 144 13.38 -3.98 -6.98
CA ALA A 144 13.96 -3.34 -8.17
C ALA A 144 14.86 -2.13 -7.82
N PHE A 145 14.48 -1.36 -6.81
CA PHE A 145 15.29 -0.23 -6.32
C PHE A 145 16.38 -0.63 -5.31
N LYS A 146 16.48 -1.91 -4.94
CA LYS A 146 17.40 -2.42 -3.90
C LYS A 146 17.28 -1.62 -2.61
N THR A 147 16.03 -1.36 -2.19
CA THR A 147 15.72 -0.54 -1.03
C THR A 147 16.33 -1.15 0.23
N ARG A 148 17.11 -0.35 0.95
CA ARG A 148 17.50 -0.51 2.35
C ARG A 148 16.73 0.46 3.24
N LEU A 149 16.77 0.24 4.56
CA LEU A 149 16.02 1.03 5.55
C LEU A 149 16.21 2.55 5.37
N GLU A 150 17.44 2.98 5.13
CA GLU A 150 17.82 4.38 4.96
C GLU A 150 17.50 4.96 3.56
N THR A 151 17.10 4.11 2.61
CA THR A 151 16.81 4.50 1.22
C THR A 151 15.33 4.43 0.86
N ILE A 152 14.46 4.08 1.82
CA ILE A 152 13.01 4.12 1.60
C ILE A 152 12.65 5.54 1.12
N PRO A 153 11.96 5.70 -0.02
CA PRO A 153 11.57 7.02 -0.48
C PRO A 153 10.72 7.73 0.59
N ALA A 154 11.20 8.88 1.04
CA ALA A 154 10.63 9.61 2.17
C ALA A 154 10.35 11.09 1.86
N SER A 155 10.47 11.50 0.58
CA SER A 155 10.08 12.84 0.15
C SER A 155 8.56 12.99 0.27
N ILE A 156 8.12 13.76 1.27
CA ILE A 156 6.72 14.05 1.55
C ILE A 156 6.40 15.53 1.29
N PRO A 157 5.18 15.85 0.79
CA PRO A 157 4.16 14.92 0.32
C PRO A 157 4.48 14.36 -1.07
N TYR A 158 4.29 13.06 -1.28
CA TYR A 158 4.35 12.43 -2.61
C TYR A 158 2.97 12.30 -3.29
N LEU A 159 1.88 12.52 -2.54
CA LEU A 159 0.51 12.60 -3.04
C LEU A 159 -0.08 13.94 -2.63
N LYS A 160 -0.92 14.51 -3.51
CA LYS A 160 -1.62 15.77 -3.26
C LYS A 160 -3.12 15.54 -3.43
N ALA A 161 -3.89 16.06 -2.48
CA ALA A 161 -5.34 16.13 -2.64
C ALA A 161 -5.69 17.07 -3.80
N ASP A 162 -6.78 16.77 -4.50
CA ASP A 162 -7.34 17.68 -5.49
C ASP A 162 -7.71 19.02 -4.83
N ALA A 163 -7.31 20.13 -5.46
CA ALA A 163 -7.46 21.45 -4.87
C ALA A 163 -8.93 21.87 -4.68
N LYS A 164 -9.84 21.43 -5.57
CA LYS A 164 -11.26 21.76 -5.48
C LYS A 164 -11.92 20.98 -4.34
N ASP A 165 -11.63 19.69 -4.23
CA ASP A 165 -12.13 18.87 -3.13
C ASP A 165 -11.58 19.35 -1.78
N ALA A 166 -10.28 19.70 -1.73
CA ALA A 166 -9.67 20.21 -0.52
C ALA A 166 -10.29 21.54 -0.07
N ALA A 167 -10.68 22.41 -1.00
CA ALA A 167 -11.44 23.63 -0.71
C ALA A 167 -12.85 23.31 -0.20
N LEU A 168 -13.59 22.45 -0.92
CA LEU A 168 -14.95 22.03 -0.55
C LEU A 168 -15.00 21.46 0.87
N TRP A 169 -14.12 20.50 1.17
CA TRP A 169 -14.08 19.87 2.49
C TRP A 169 -13.60 20.82 3.57
N ARG A 170 -12.73 21.79 3.26
CA ARG A 170 -12.30 22.81 4.22
C ARG A 170 -13.47 23.68 4.66
N GLU A 171 -14.36 24.07 3.75
CA GLU A 171 -15.57 24.82 4.07
C GLU A 171 -16.54 23.99 4.92
N GLN A 172 -16.81 22.73 4.52
CA GLN A 172 -17.70 21.84 5.27
C GLN A 172 -17.18 21.57 6.69
N ILE A 173 -15.89 21.27 6.84
CA ILE A 173 -15.27 21.03 8.14
C ILE A 173 -15.28 22.31 8.99
N ALA A 174 -15.08 23.49 8.39
CA ALA A 174 -15.15 24.76 9.11
C ALA A 174 -16.57 25.08 9.61
N ALA A 175 -17.61 24.69 8.87
CA ALA A 175 -19.00 24.84 9.31
C ALA A 175 -19.34 23.91 10.49
N LEU A 176 -18.74 22.72 10.54
CA LEU A 176 -18.99 21.71 11.59
C LEU A 176 -18.14 21.89 12.85
N ALA A 177 -16.97 22.52 12.75
CA ALA A 177 -16.03 22.68 13.86
C ALA A 177 -15.77 24.17 14.19
N PRO A 178 -16.24 24.67 15.36
CA PRO A 178 -15.99 26.05 15.79
C PRO A 178 -14.51 26.44 15.73
N ALA A 179 -14.27 27.73 15.47
CA ALA A 179 -12.92 28.27 15.48
C ALA A 179 -12.22 28.00 16.84
N GLY A 180 -10.95 27.61 16.78
CA GLY A 180 -10.14 27.32 17.97
C GLY A 180 -10.21 25.89 18.52
N LYS A 181 -11.10 25.03 18.01
CA LYS A 181 -11.11 23.59 18.36
C LYS A 181 -10.19 22.78 17.44
N ARG A 182 -9.49 21.78 17.99
CA ARG A 182 -8.72 20.82 17.18
C ARG A 182 -9.67 19.93 16.38
N ARG A 183 -9.34 19.62 15.13
CA ARG A 183 -10.14 18.76 14.24
C ARG A 183 -9.44 17.43 14.09
N ILE A 184 -10.07 16.34 14.49
CA ILE A 184 -9.44 15.00 14.55
C ILE A 184 -10.26 14.01 13.75
N GLY A 185 -9.67 13.43 12.70
CA GLY A 185 -10.29 12.33 11.96
C GLY A 185 -9.97 10.98 12.61
N LEU A 186 -10.96 10.10 12.72
CA LEU A 186 -10.82 8.77 13.31
C LEU A 186 -11.19 7.67 12.31
N VAL A 187 -10.40 6.60 12.33
CA VAL A 187 -10.66 5.32 11.65
C VAL A 187 -10.29 4.22 12.64
N TRP A 188 -11.20 3.27 12.89
CA TRP A 188 -11.02 2.25 13.94
C TRP A 188 -11.10 0.82 13.41
N ALA A 189 -11.45 0.65 12.13
CA ALA A 189 -11.47 -0.64 11.49
C ALA A 189 -10.94 -0.57 10.05
N GLY A 190 -10.31 -1.65 9.62
CA GLY A 190 -9.94 -1.82 8.22
C GLY A 190 -11.08 -2.35 7.36
N ASN A 191 -10.74 -2.90 6.19
CA ASN A 191 -11.73 -3.52 5.31
C ASN A 191 -12.08 -4.93 5.83
N PRO A 192 -13.36 -5.18 6.21
CA PRO A 192 -13.77 -6.44 6.80
C PRO A 192 -13.68 -7.63 5.83
N ARG A 193 -13.59 -7.40 4.52
CA ARG A 193 -13.37 -8.42 3.46
C ARG A 193 -14.17 -9.72 3.71
N ARG A 194 -15.47 -9.58 3.97
CA ARG A 194 -16.36 -10.66 4.46
C ARG A 194 -16.42 -11.91 3.56
N HIS A 195 -16.01 -11.78 2.31
CA HIS A 195 -15.91 -12.88 1.35
C HIS A 195 -14.72 -13.84 1.64
N SER A 196 -13.77 -13.45 2.49
CA SER A 196 -12.61 -14.27 2.85
C SER A 196 -12.46 -14.37 4.37
N PRO A 197 -12.77 -15.52 4.98
CA PRO A 197 -12.66 -15.72 6.43
C PRO A 197 -11.27 -15.39 6.99
N ILE A 198 -10.21 -15.78 6.28
CA ILE A 198 -8.83 -15.51 6.69
C ILE A 198 -8.56 -14.00 6.72
N LEU A 199 -8.95 -13.28 5.66
CA LEU A 199 -8.72 -11.83 5.57
C LEU A 199 -9.58 -11.04 6.55
N SER A 200 -10.77 -11.55 6.89
CA SER A 200 -11.65 -11.01 7.93
C SER A 200 -11.05 -11.16 9.33
N LEU A 201 -10.40 -12.30 9.63
CA LEU A 201 -9.69 -12.51 10.88
C LEU A 201 -8.50 -11.57 11.02
N THR A 202 -7.72 -11.39 9.95
CA THR A 202 -6.61 -10.43 9.94
C THR A 202 -7.10 -9.01 10.19
N ASP A 203 -8.25 -8.64 9.62
CA ASP A 203 -8.84 -7.32 9.85
C ASP A 203 -9.27 -7.14 11.31
N GLY A 204 -9.91 -8.15 11.92
CA GLY A 204 -10.31 -8.11 13.32
C GLY A 204 -9.14 -7.87 14.30
N ARG A 205 -7.91 -8.29 13.95
CA ARG A 205 -6.71 -8.06 14.77
C ARG A 205 -6.19 -6.62 14.75
N ARG A 206 -6.64 -5.82 13.79
CA ARG A 206 -6.23 -4.41 13.60
C ARG A 206 -7.42 -3.44 13.71
N SER A 207 -8.54 -3.93 14.23
CA SER A 207 -9.78 -3.17 14.40
C SER A 207 -10.14 -3.16 15.88
N ILE A 208 -10.75 -2.08 16.35
CA ILE A 208 -11.26 -1.97 17.73
C ILE A 208 -12.75 -1.68 17.72
N ALA A 209 -13.43 -2.08 18.80
CA ALA A 209 -14.83 -1.72 19.02
C ALA A 209 -14.93 -0.18 19.14
N PRO A 210 -15.83 0.48 18.39
CA PRO A 210 -15.93 1.94 18.37
C PRO A 210 -16.21 2.53 19.75
N GLU A 211 -16.89 1.81 20.65
CA GLU A 211 -17.18 2.23 22.02
C GLU A 211 -15.91 2.50 22.84
N LEU A 212 -14.79 1.85 22.50
CA LEU A 212 -13.49 2.11 23.13
C LEU A 212 -12.93 3.51 22.81
N LEU A 213 -13.48 4.20 21.82
CA LEU A 213 -13.12 5.59 21.48
C LEU A 213 -13.87 6.62 22.32
N GLN A 214 -14.97 6.27 23.00
CA GLN A 214 -15.79 7.20 23.78
C GLN A 214 -14.99 8.07 24.78
N PRO A 215 -13.95 7.56 25.47
CA PRO A 215 -13.14 8.39 26.36
C PRO A 215 -12.47 9.59 25.66
N LEU A 216 -12.18 9.50 24.36
CA LEU A 216 -11.54 10.59 23.59
C LEU A 216 -12.45 11.82 23.47
N PHE A 217 -13.76 11.60 23.37
CA PHE A 217 -14.75 12.67 23.15
C PHE A 217 -14.95 13.54 24.39
N LYS A 218 -14.56 13.05 25.57
CA LYS A 218 -14.66 13.78 26.85
C LYS A 218 -13.58 14.84 27.05
N THR A 219 -12.59 14.94 26.15
CA THR A 219 -11.46 15.89 26.27
C THR A 219 -11.86 17.36 26.04
N GLY A 220 -13.03 17.62 25.44
CA GLY A 220 -13.64 18.95 25.32
C GLY A 220 -12.92 19.96 24.41
N ASN A 221 -11.70 19.69 23.94
CA ASN A 221 -10.90 20.61 23.11
C ASN A 221 -10.71 20.15 21.65
N ALA A 222 -11.53 19.22 21.20
CA ALA A 222 -11.50 18.73 19.83
C ALA A 222 -12.92 18.47 19.30
N VAL A 223 -13.05 18.58 17.98
CA VAL A 223 -14.17 18.07 17.20
C VAL A 223 -13.64 16.86 16.45
N PHE A 224 -14.33 15.74 16.60
CA PHE A 224 -13.94 14.48 16.01
C PHE A 224 -14.79 14.23 14.76
N PHE A 225 -14.19 13.60 13.75
CA PHE A 225 -14.84 13.28 12.49
C PHE A 225 -14.65 11.79 12.21
N SER A 226 -15.74 11.08 11.90
CA SER A 226 -15.64 9.73 11.36
C SER A 226 -15.06 9.78 9.96
N LEU A 227 -13.92 9.13 9.76
CA LEU A 227 -13.39 8.81 8.43
C LEU A 227 -13.60 7.32 8.10
N GLN A 228 -14.38 6.61 8.92
CA GLN A 228 -14.73 5.21 8.69
C GLN A 228 -15.72 5.11 7.53
N LYS A 229 -15.28 4.52 6.41
CA LYS A 229 -16.09 4.40 5.19
C LYS A 229 -17.05 3.21 5.23
N ASP A 230 -16.60 2.08 5.78
CA ASP A 230 -17.33 0.81 5.84
C ASP A 230 -17.16 0.19 7.24
N GLY A 231 -18.10 -0.66 7.69
CA GLY A 231 -17.98 -1.40 8.95
C GLY A 231 -18.95 -0.94 10.05
N GLN A 232 -18.57 -1.12 11.31
CA GLN A 232 -19.38 -0.68 12.45
C GLN A 232 -19.50 0.85 12.45
N LYS A 233 -20.68 1.36 12.80
CA LYS A 233 -20.93 2.80 12.90
C LYS A 233 -20.12 3.41 14.04
N ALA A 234 -19.91 4.72 13.94
CA ALA A 234 -19.36 5.49 15.03
C ALA A 234 -20.22 5.36 16.31
N PRO A 235 -19.62 5.58 17.50
CA PRO A 235 -20.41 5.78 18.73
C PRO A 235 -21.39 6.95 18.54
N GLU A 236 -22.52 6.92 19.24
CA GLU A 236 -23.53 7.98 19.16
C GLU A 236 -22.99 9.35 19.60
N GLU A 237 -21.91 9.37 20.39
CA GLU A 237 -21.28 10.58 20.91
C GLU A 237 -20.29 11.26 19.95
N LEU A 238 -20.08 10.71 18.75
CA LEU A 238 -19.23 11.28 17.70
C LEU A 238 -20.01 12.22 16.77
#